data_AF-A0A919BBF8-F1
#
_entry.id   AF-A0A919BBF8-F1
#
_cell.length_a   1.000
_cell.length_b   1.000
_cell.length_c   1.000
_cell.angle_alpha   90.00
_cell.angle_beta   90.00
_cell.angle_gamma   90.00
#
_symmetry.space_group_name_H-M   'P 1'
#
loop_
_entity.id
_entity.type
_entity.pdbx_description
1 polymer ?
#
loop_
_entity_poly.entity_id
_entity_poly.type
_entity_poly.pdbx_seq_one_letter_code
_entity_poly.pdbx_strand_id
1 'polypeptide(L)'
;MSGASDLAAALRRNTLSAARANPGVKGADFHLATVSAVGSDGTVTTTDGIIARRMETYLAPVVGDLIVVTVSGKGSWLALGRTAPSDAGTAWVSYTPTFVSAGGGAAAGNALVDAKYTLRGDECTVRLSFVAGTTTTFGTGTLRWGLPFTSAALPSASMFWAGSAMCSDAGTAYYPGMCRVIGGTSYLVGISAVTAAGSAATEWRFATPFTWASTDYASFGVTYQIA
;
A
#
# COMPACT_ATOMS: atom_id res chain seq x y z
N MET A 1 -38.37 -38.00 -44.74
CA MET A 1 -36.95 -37.78 -44.37
C MET A 1 -36.77 -37.07 -43.01
N SER A 2 -37.81 -36.91 -42.17
CA SER A 2 -37.74 -36.12 -40.92
C SER A 2 -37.25 -36.87 -39.67
N GLY A 3 -37.47 -38.18 -39.56
CA GLY A 3 -37.14 -38.92 -38.32
C GLY A 3 -35.64 -38.99 -37.98
N ALA A 4 -34.78 -39.07 -39.00
CA ALA A 4 -33.32 -39.14 -38.78
C ALA A 4 -32.74 -37.78 -38.38
N SER A 5 -33.23 -36.67 -38.96
CA SER A 5 -32.82 -35.32 -38.57
C SER A 5 -33.29 -34.97 -37.16
N ASP A 6 -34.49 -35.38 -36.78
CA ASP A 6 -35.05 -35.12 -35.46
C ASP A 6 -34.30 -35.90 -34.37
N LEU A 7 -33.94 -37.17 -34.63
CA LEU A 7 -33.13 -37.97 -33.73
C LEU A 7 -31.72 -37.39 -33.57
N ALA A 8 -31.07 -36.99 -34.65
CA ALA A 8 -29.73 -36.36 -34.60
C ALA A 8 -29.74 -35.06 -33.79
N ALA A 9 -30.78 -34.24 -33.95
CA ALA A 9 -30.96 -33.01 -33.18
C ALA A 9 -31.22 -33.31 -31.68
N ALA A 10 -32.04 -34.33 -31.37
CA ALA A 10 -32.32 -34.75 -30.01
C ALA A 10 -31.06 -35.28 -29.30
N LEU A 11 -30.30 -36.15 -29.97
CA LEU A 11 -29.00 -36.63 -29.48
C LEU A 11 -28.07 -35.46 -29.20
N ARG A 12 -27.87 -34.55 -30.16
CA ARG A 12 -27.00 -33.39 -29.98
C ARG A 12 -27.42 -32.53 -28.77
N ARG A 13 -28.71 -32.27 -28.58
CA ARG A 13 -29.21 -31.53 -27.41
C ARG A 13 -28.93 -32.26 -26.10
N ASN A 14 -29.16 -33.57 -26.06
CA ASN A 14 -28.92 -34.37 -24.87
C ASN A 14 -27.42 -34.42 -24.52
N THR A 15 -26.55 -34.63 -25.51
CA THR A 15 -25.10 -34.64 -25.32
C THR A 15 -24.58 -33.29 -24.83
N LEU A 16 -25.07 -32.17 -25.39
CA LEU A 16 -24.70 -30.83 -24.93
C LEU A 16 -25.19 -30.55 -23.50
N SER A 17 -26.39 -31.01 -23.15
CA SER A 17 -26.93 -30.87 -21.79
C SER A 17 -26.10 -31.66 -20.79
N ALA A 18 -25.82 -32.94 -21.09
CA ALA A 18 -24.98 -33.81 -20.26
C ALA A 18 -23.55 -33.26 -20.12
N ALA A 19 -22.97 -32.75 -21.21
CA ALA A 19 -21.64 -32.14 -21.20
C ALA A 19 -21.57 -30.87 -20.33
N ARG A 20 -22.61 -30.01 -20.36
CA ARG A 20 -22.68 -28.80 -19.52
C ARG A 20 -22.84 -29.13 -18.03
N ALA A 21 -23.47 -30.25 -17.71
CA ALA A 21 -23.69 -30.71 -16.35
C ALA A 21 -22.50 -31.51 -15.77
N ASN A 22 -21.64 -32.09 -16.60
CA ASN A 22 -20.51 -32.91 -16.17
C ASN A 22 -19.24 -32.05 -15.97
N PRO A 23 -18.76 -31.86 -14.73
CA PRO A 23 -17.55 -31.08 -14.46
C PRO A 23 -16.26 -31.67 -15.08
N GLY A 24 -16.24 -32.97 -15.40
CA GLY A 24 -15.12 -33.62 -16.09
C GLY A 24 -15.07 -33.32 -17.59
N VAL A 25 -16.15 -32.78 -18.16
CA VAL A 25 -16.25 -32.35 -19.57
C VAL A 25 -16.23 -30.81 -19.67
N LYS A 26 -16.72 -30.13 -18.63
CA LYS A 26 -16.67 -28.68 -18.48
C LYS A 26 -15.22 -28.29 -18.20
N GLY A 27 -14.47 -27.99 -19.26
CA GLY A 27 -13.07 -27.56 -19.16
C GLY A 27 -12.89 -26.31 -18.31
N ALA A 28 -11.64 -25.96 -18.01
CA ALA A 28 -11.32 -24.64 -17.49
C ALA A 28 -11.37 -23.61 -18.64
N ASP A 29 -11.71 -22.37 -18.29
CA ASP A 29 -11.64 -21.24 -19.23
C ASP A 29 -10.86 -20.09 -18.58
N PHE A 30 -10.30 -19.22 -19.42
CA PHE A 30 -9.70 -17.97 -18.98
C PHE A 30 -10.08 -16.84 -19.93
N HIS A 31 -10.35 -15.67 -19.36
CA HIS A 31 -10.58 -14.45 -20.13
C HIS A 31 -10.07 -13.22 -19.39
N LEU A 32 -9.98 -12.12 -20.12
CA LEU A 32 -9.63 -10.83 -19.56
C LEU A 32 -10.88 -10.11 -19.08
N ALA A 33 -10.81 -9.53 -17.89
CA ALA A 33 -11.90 -8.75 -17.30
C ALA A 33 -11.34 -7.53 -16.56
N THR A 34 -12.16 -6.49 -16.43
CA THR A 34 -11.80 -5.27 -15.69
C THR A 34 -12.40 -5.31 -14.30
N VAL A 35 -11.62 -4.98 -13.26
CA VAL A 35 -12.11 -4.88 -11.88
C VAL A 35 -13.06 -3.69 -11.75
N SER A 36 -14.27 -3.96 -11.26
CA SER A 36 -15.31 -2.95 -10.95
C SER A 36 -15.42 -2.65 -9.46
N ALA A 37 -15.05 -3.59 -8.59
CA ALA A 37 -15.01 -3.40 -7.13
C ALA A 37 -13.97 -4.31 -6.45
N VAL A 38 -13.45 -3.88 -5.31
CA VAL A 38 -12.49 -4.62 -4.47
C VAL A 38 -13.16 -5.00 -3.16
N GLY A 39 -13.23 -6.30 -2.86
CA GLY A 39 -13.76 -6.81 -1.61
C GLY A 39 -12.72 -6.79 -0.49
N SER A 40 -13.16 -6.51 0.74
CA SER A 40 -12.33 -6.61 1.96
C SER A 40 -12.00 -8.06 2.35
N ASP A 41 -12.57 -9.05 1.65
CA ASP A 41 -12.51 -10.49 1.94
C ASP A 41 -11.53 -11.27 1.04
N GLY A 42 -10.72 -10.57 0.26
CA GLY A 42 -9.81 -11.20 -0.69
C GLY A 42 -10.38 -11.41 -2.09
N THR A 43 -11.57 -10.87 -2.39
CA THR A 43 -12.18 -10.98 -3.72
C THR A 43 -12.09 -9.68 -4.53
N VAL A 44 -12.27 -9.82 -5.84
CA VAL A 44 -12.56 -8.71 -6.76
C VAL A 44 -13.83 -9.03 -7.51
N THR A 45 -14.63 -8.00 -7.77
CA THR A 45 -15.76 -8.07 -8.70
C THR A 45 -15.33 -7.45 -10.02
N THR A 46 -15.67 -8.09 -11.13
CA THR A 46 -15.39 -7.59 -12.48
C THR A 46 -16.59 -6.86 -13.08
N THR A 47 -16.38 -6.14 -14.18
CA THR A 47 -17.44 -5.41 -14.90
C THR A 47 -18.50 -6.32 -15.52
N ASP A 48 -18.15 -7.57 -15.83
CA ASP A 48 -19.05 -8.65 -16.25
C ASP A 48 -19.73 -9.40 -15.08
N GLY A 49 -19.55 -8.92 -13.84
CA GLY A 49 -20.27 -9.41 -12.66
C GLY A 49 -19.69 -10.67 -12.02
N ILE A 50 -18.47 -11.06 -12.39
CA ILE A 50 -17.78 -12.20 -11.79
C ILE A 50 -17.17 -11.79 -10.47
N ILE A 51 -17.41 -12.58 -9.42
CA ILE A 51 -16.73 -12.45 -8.13
C ILE A 51 -15.64 -13.52 -8.08
N ALA A 52 -14.39 -13.09 -8.14
CA ALA A 52 -13.23 -13.97 -8.19
C ALA A 52 -12.35 -13.78 -6.95
N ARG A 53 -11.84 -14.89 -6.40
CA ARG A 53 -10.85 -14.83 -5.31
C ARG A 53 -9.49 -14.48 -5.88
N ARG A 54 -8.81 -13.53 -5.27
CA ARG A 54 -7.47 -13.11 -5.69
C ARG A 54 -6.44 -14.16 -5.33
N MET A 55 -5.50 -14.39 -6.25
CA MET A 55 -4.24 -15.06 -5.91
C MET A 55 -3.45 -14.20 -4.92
N GLU A 56 -2.63 -14.84 -4.08
CA GLU A 56 -1.73 -14.15 -3.15
C GLU A 56 -0.80 -13.16 -3.88
N THR A 57 -0.40 -13.49 -5.11
CA THR A 57 0.43 -12.64 -5.97
C THR A 57 -0.31 -11.41 -6.52
N TYR A 58 -1.64 -11.36 -6.44
CA TYR A 58 -2.44 -10.21 -6.86
C TYR A 58 -2.76 -9.30 -5.66
N LEU A 59 -1.72 -8.58 -5.23
CA LEU A 59 -1.77 -7.60 -4.15
C LEU A 59 -2.27 -6.24 -4.62
N ALA A 60 -2.88 -5.50 -3.68
CA ALA A 60 -3.43 -4.15 -3.89
C ALA A 60 -4.26 -4.01 -5.18
N PRO A 61 -5.32 -4.83 -5.37
CA PRO A 61 -6.22 -4.66 -6.50
C PRO A 61 -6.85 -3.26 -6.47
N VAL A 62 -7.04 -2.66 -7.64
CA VAL A 62 -7.78 -1.41 -7.78
C VAL A 62 -8.86 -1.52 -8.83
N VAL A 63 -9.91 -0.72 -8.68
CA VAL A 63 -10.94 -0.57 -9.72
C VAL A 63 -10.27 -0.06 -10.99
N GLY A 64 -10.58 -0.69 -12.12
CA GLY A 64 -9.96 -0.42 -13.43
C GLY A 64 -8.83 -1.38 -13.82
N ASP A 65 -8.35 -2.23 -12.91
CA ASP A 65 -7.34 -3.23 -13.27
C ASP A 65 -7.86 -4.19 -14.36
N LEU A 66 -7.08 -4.36 -15.44
CA LEU A 66 -7.31 -5.41 -16.44
C LEU A 66 -6.60 -6.69 -15.99
N ILE A 67 -7.37 -7.72 -15.66
CA ILE A 67 -6.89 -8.95 -15.03
C ILE A 67 -7.23 -10.20 -15.85
N VAL A 68 -6.43 -11.25 -15.66
CA VAL A 68 -6.79 -12.60 -16.10
C VAL A 68 -7.67 -13.24 -15.04
N VAL A 69 -8.86 -13.66 -15.45
CA VAL A 69 -9.80 -14.40 -14.62
C VAL A 69 -9.93 -15.81 -15.19
N THR A 70 -9.91 -16.81 -14.32
CA THR A 70 -10.11 -18.22 -14.71
C THR A 70 -11.23 -18.85 -13.92
N VAL A 71 -11.94 -19.77 -14.56
CA VAL A 71 -12.94 -20.63 -13.92
C VAL A 71 -12.49 -22.08 -13.96
N SER A 72 -12.57 -22.75 -12.81
CA SER A 72 -12.40 -24.20 -12.78
C SER A 72 -13.59 -24.91 -13.43
N GLY A 73 -13.43 -26.17 -13.87
CA GLY A 73 -14.55 -26.98 -14.36
C GLY A 73 -15.70 -27.16 -13.34
N LYS A 74 -15.43 -26.87 -12.05
CA LYS A 74 -16.41 -26.85 -10.96
C LYS A 74 -17.04 -25.47 -10.69
N GLY A 75 -16.67 -24.44 -11.45
CA GLY A 75 -17.25 -23.09 -11.35
C GLY A 75 -16.57 -22.15 -10.37
N SER A 76 -15.42 -22.53 -9.79
CA SER A 76 -14.67 -21.64 -8.89
C SER A 76 -13.90 -20.61 -9.69
N TRP A 77 -14.09 -19.34 -9.37
CA TRP A 77 -13.43 -18.21 -10.04
C TRP A 77 -12.19 -17.74 -9.28
N LEU A 78 -11.09 -17.62 -10.01
CA LEU A 78 -9.82 -17.07 -9.50
C LEU A 78 -9.38 -15.89 -10.36
N ALA A 79 -8.89 -14.84 -9.71
CA ALA A 79 -8.22 -13.71 -10.34
C ALA A 79 -6.71 -13.90 -10.22
N LEU A 80 -6.06 -14.23 -11.35
CA LEU A 80 -4.61 -14.49 -11.39
C LEU A 80 -3.80 -13.22 -11.14
N GLY A 81 -4.32 -12.09 -11.60
CA GLY A 81 -3.67 -10.78 -11.51
C GLY A 81 -3.69 -10.04 -12.84
N ARG A 82 -2.99 -8.91 -12.87
CA ARG A 82 -2.97 -7.98 -14.01
C ARG A 82 -2.14 -8.52 -15.17
N THR A 83 -2.53 -8.25 -16.42
CA THR A 83 -1.73 -8.59 -17.63
C THR A 83 -0.60 -7.61 -17.91
N ALA A 84 -0.65 -6.45 -17.27
CA ALA A 84 0.42 -5.45 -17.23
C ALA A 84 0.32 -4.74 -15.88
N PRO A 85 1.40 -4.17 -15.33
CA PRO A 85 1.27 -3.25 -14.22
C PRO A 85 0.26 -2.16 -14.63
N SER A 86 -0.85 -2.02 -13.91
CA SER A 86 -1.57 -0.76 -13.99
C SER A 86 -0.60 0.31 -13.46
N ASP A 87 -0.64 1.52 -14.01
CA ASP A 87 0.17 2.62 -13.48
C ASP A 87 -0.02 2.75 -11.96
N ALA A 88 -1.12 2.25 -11.38
CA ALA A 88 -1.34 2.15 -9.93
C ALA A 88 -0.29 1.33 -9.14
N GLY A 89 0.49 0.44 -9.77
CA GLY A 89 1.56 -0.35 -9.12
C GLY A 89 2.96 0.26 -9.22
N THR A 90 3.10 1.46 -9.80
CA THR A 90 4.37 2.19 -9.89
C THR A 90 4.17 3.69 -9.70
N ALA A 91 2.97 4.21 -9.92
CA ALA A 91 2.60 5.59 -9.70
C ALA A 91 2.64 5.95 -8.23
N TRP A 92 3.06 7.18 -8.00
CA TRP A 92 3.04 7.78 -6.69
C TRP A 92 1.61 8.14 -6.30
N VAL A 93 1.12 7.55 -5.21
CA VAL A 93 -0.18 7.81 -4.61
C VAL A 93 0.01 8.79 -3.45
N SER A 94 -0.74 9.89 -3.44
CA SER A 94 -0.76 10.84 -2.33
C SER A 94 -1.50 10.29 -1.12
N TYR A 95 -1.01 10.60 0.08
CA TYR A 95 -1.69 10.27 1.34
C TYR A 95 -1.49 11.38 2.38
N THR A 96 -2.33 11.41 3.41
CA THR A 96 -2.22 12.37 4.51
C THR A 96 -1.62 11.69 5.75
N PRO A 97 -0.35 11.95 6.10
CA PRO A 97 0.27 11.37 7.28
C PRO A 97 -0.27 12.04 8.54
N THR A 98 -0.39 11.27 9.62
CA THR A 98 -0.57 11.84 10.96
C THR A 98 0.74 12.49 11.42
N PHE A 99 0.67 13.54 12.23
CA PHE A 99 1.83 14.09 12.93
C PHE A 99 1.52 14.15 14.42
N VAL A 100 2.25 13.35 15.19
CA VAL A 100 2.06 13.21 16.64
C VAL A 100 3.42 13.10 17.32
N SER A 101 3.45 13.22 18.64
CA SER A 101 4.63 12.98 19.45
C SER A 101 4.36 11.88 20.48
N ALA A 102 5.41 11.15 20.88
CA ALA A 102 5.29 10.04 21.82
C ALA A 102 4.74 10.46 23.20
N GLY A 103 5.04 11.68 23.64
CA GLY A 103 4.53 12.26 24.89
C GLY A 103 3.24 13.07 24.71
N GLY A 104 2.69 13.14 23.50
CA GLY A 104 1.48 13.89 23.17
C GLY A 104 1.70 15.40 23.02
N GLY A 105 0.63 16.08 22.60
CA GLY A 105 0.60 17.54 22.42
C GLY A 105 1.18 18.05 21.11
N ALA A 106 1.62 17.16 20.21
CA ALA A 106 1.96 17.54 18.84
C ALA A 106 0.73 17.48 17.94
N ALA A 107 0.61 18.46 17.05
CA ALA A 107 -0.42 18.55 16.03
C ALA A 107 0.12 19.27 14.80
N ALA A 108 -0.22 18.76 13.61
CA ALA A 108 0.22 19.36 12.35
C ALA A 108 -0.27 20.81 12.20
N GLY A 109 -1.47 21.12 12.67
CA GLY A 109 -2.08 22.43 12.46
C GLY A 109 -2.17 22.77 10.97
N ASN A 110 -1.70 23.96 10.61
CA ASN A 110 -1.58 24.45 9.23
C ASN A 110 -0.24 24.11 8.56
N ALA A 111 0.42 23.02 8.97
CA ALA A 111 1.63 22.54 8.29
C ALA A 111 1.37 22.25 6.80
N LEU A 112 2.35 22.54 5.96
CA LEU A 112 2.36 22.08 4.57
C LEU A 112 2.91 20.66 4.53
N VAL A 113 2.10 19.73 4.02
CA VAL A 113 2.46 18.30 3.97
C VAL A 113 2.32 17.78 2.54
N ASP A 114 3.40 17.21 2.02
CA ASP A 114 3.42 16.50 0.74
C ASP A 114 4.00 15.11 0.94
N ALA A 115 3.11 14.12 1.04
CA ALA A 115 3.46 12.74 1.28
C ALA A 115 2.88 11.85 0.18
N LYS A 116 3.74 10.99 -0.36
CA LYS A 116 3.41 10.06 -1.43
C LYS A 116 4.04 8.71 -1.17
N TYR A 117 3.42 7.67 -1.69
CA TYR A 117 3.97 6.32 -1.67
C TYR A 117 3.81 5.63 -3.02
N THR A 118 4.60 4.58 -3.24
CA THR A 118 4.41 3.63 -4.34
C THR A 118 4.61 2.21 -3.80
N LEU A 119 3.96 1.23 -4.41
CA LEU A 119 3.98 -0.16 -3.96
C LEU A 119 4.64 -1.06 -5.00
N ARG A 120 5.48 -1.98 -4.57
CA ARG A 120 6.00 -3.08 -5.38
C ARG A 120 5.82 -4.38 -4.61
N GLY A 121 4.77 -5.13 -4.94
CA GLY A 121 4.39 -6.29 -4.14
C GLY A 121 3.96 -5.85 -2.73
N ASP A 122 4.63 -6.38 -1.72
CA ASP A 122 4.48 -6.01 -0.31
C ASP A 122 5.49 -4.92 0.15
N GLU A 123 6.36 -4.43 -0.74
CA GLU A 123 7.22 -3.30 -0.42
C GLU A 123 6.50 -1.96 -0.67
N CYS A 124 6.53 -1.10 0.34
CA CYS A 124 6.05 0.27 0.28
C CYS A 124 7.23 1.24 0.32
N THR A 125 7.39 2.04 -0.73
CA THR A 125 8.34 3.16 -0.76
C THR A 125 7.61 4.46 -0.52
N VAL A 126 8.07 5.25 0.45
CA VAL A 126 7.45 6.50 0.91
C VAL A 126 8.41 7.66 0.73
N ARG A 127 7.88 8.79 0.25
CA ARG A 127 8.50 10.11 0.33
C ARG A 127 7.56 11.01 1.09
N LEU A 128 8.05 11.63 2.17
CA LEU A 128 7.29 12.57 2.98
C LEU A 128 8.07 13.86 3.13
N SER A 129 7.42 15.00 2.88
CA SER A 129 7.93 16.32 3.22
C SER A 129 6.90 17.06 4.07
N PHE A 130 7.39 17.76 5.08
CA PHE A 130 6.62 18.47 6.07
C PHE A 130 7.27 19.83 6.32
N VAL A 131 6.49 20.90 6.30
CA VAL A 131 6.93 22.24 6.70
C VAL A 131 5.99 22.73 7.79
N ALA A 132 6.53 23.07 8.94
CA ALA A 132 5.76 23.54 10.08
C ALA A 132 5.08 24.87 9.75
N GLY A 133 3.79 24.97 10.06
CA GLY A 133 3.02 26.19 9.99
C GLY A 133 3.01 26.95 11.32
N THR A 134 2.40 28.13 11.33
CA THR A 134 2.27 28.98 12.53
C THR A 134 1.42 28.39 13.65
N THR A 135 0.60 27.37 13.36
CA THR A 135 -0.23 26.65 14.34
C THR A 135 0.24 25.22 14.59
N THR A 136 1.38 24.83 14.01
CA THR A 136 2.00 23.53 14.28
C THR A 136 2.52 23.49 15.71
N THR A 137 2.24 22.39 16.40
CA THR A 137 2.74 22.13 17.75
C THR A 137 3.54 20.82 17.75
N PHE A 138 4.63 20.78 18.50
CA PHE A 138 5.58 19.65 18.50
C PHE A 138 5.48 18.78 19.75
N GLY A 139 4.68 19.19 20.74
CA GLY A 139 4.43 18.43 21.95
C GLY A 139 5.69 18.05 22.72
N THR A 140 5.63 16.91 23.42
CA THR A 140 6.76 16.33 24.13
C THR A 140 7.12 14.94 23.62
N GLY A 141 8.37 14.52 23.82
CA GLY A 141 8.88 13.23 23.35
C GLY A 141 9.23 13.21 21.86
N THR A 142 9.41 12.00 21.33
CA THR A 142 9.82 11.78 19.93
C THR A 142 8.72 12.17 18.95
N LEU A 143 9.08 12.94 17.93
CA LEU A 143 8.21 13.29 16.81
C LEU A 143 8.01 12.10 15.88
N ARG A 144 6.76 11.86 15.46
CA ARG A 144 6.35 10.71 14.66
C ARG A 144 5.50 11.17 13.48
N TRP A 145 5.85 10.70 12.29
CA TRP A 145 5.12 10.95 11.05
C TRP A 145 4.45 9.66 10.59
N GLY A 146 3.16 9.71 10.28
CA GLY A 146 2.36 8.56 9.89
C GLY A 146 2.80 7.96 8.56
N LEU A 147 2.79 6.64 8.49
CA LEU A 147 2.95 5.86 7.27
C LEU A 147 1.59 5.54 6.66
N PRO A 148 1.51 5.28 5.33
CA PRO A 148 0.26 4.91 4.69
C PRO A 148 -0.24 3.53 5.12
N PHE A 149 0.68 2.62 5.50
CA PHE A 149 0.38 1.26 5.95
C PHE A 149 1.21 0.92 7.20
N THR A 150 0.72 -0.03 7.98
CA THR A 150 1.49 -0.62 9.07
C THR A 150 2.64 -1.43 8.51
N SER A 151 3.83 -1.27 9.07
CA SER A 151 5.01 -2.06 8.69
C SER A 151 4.87 -3.52 9.16
N ALA A 152 5.43 -4.44 8.38
CA ALA A 152 5.55 -5.83 8.77
C ALA A 152 6.29 -5.98 10.10
N ALA A 153 5.91 -6.99 10.88
CA ALA A 153 6.62 -7.33 12.10
C ALA A 153 8.06 -7.78 11.77
N LEU A 154 9.02 -7.36 12.59
CA LEU A 154 10.41 -7.80 12.48
C LEU A 154 10.73 -8.80 13.60
N PRO A 155 11.66 -9.75 13.38
CA PRO A 155 11.99 -10.78 14.37
C PRO A 155 12.55 -10.25 15.69
N SER A 156 13.00 -8.99 15.74
CA SER A 156 13.60 -8.37 16.92
C SER A 156 13.32 -6.87 16.96
N ALA A 157 13.16 -6.33 18.17
CA ALA A 157 13.02 -4.89 18.41
C ALA A 157 14.30 -4.09 18.08
N SER A 158 15.44 -4.76 17.96
CA SER A 158 16.70 -4.15 17.52
C SER A 158 16.81 -4.02 15.99
N MET A 159 15.89 -4.63 15.25
CA MET A 159 15.79 -4.51 13.80
C MET A 159 14.77 -3.44 13.44
N PHE A 160 15.04 -2.71 12.36
CA PHE A 160 14.17 -1.66 11.87
C PHE A 160 14.42 -1.43 10.38
N TRP A 161 13.41 -0.91 9.70
CA TRP A 161 13.59 -0.36 8.36
C TRP A 161 14.25 1.00 8.49
N ALA A 162 15.25 1.27 7.66
CA ALA A 162 16.01 2.52 7.67
C ALA A 162 15.87 3.24 6.33
N GLY A 163 15.87 4.57 6.40
CA GLY A 163 15.78 5.43 5.22
C GLY A 163 16.56 6.72 5.40
N SER A 164 16.53 7.58 4.40
CA SER A 164 17.13 8.91 4.47
C SER A 164 16.21 9.89 5.19
N ALA A 165 16.80 10.85 5.90
CA ALA A 165 16.07 11.96 6.49
C ALA A 165 16.89 13.25 6.41
N MET A 166 16.18 14.38 6.39
CA MET A 166 16.78 15.71 6.54
C MET A 166 15.79 16.62 7.26
N CYS A 167 16.29 17.42 8.19
CA CYS A 167 15.52 18.54 8.74
C CYS A 167 16.33 19.83 8.67
N SER A 168 15.65 20.96 8.79
CA SER A 168 16.29 22.27 8.83
C SER A 168 15.57 23.18 9.81
N ASP A 169 16.39 23.88 10.58
CA ASP A 169 16.04 25.13 11.26
C ASP A 169 16.06 26.21 10.17
N ALA A 170 14.87 26.64 9.77
CA ALA A 170 14.69 27.41 8.54
C ALA A 170 15.44 28.73 8.60
N GLY A 171 16.38 28.91 7.66
CA GLY A 171 17.25 30.09 7.60
C GLY A 171 18.52 29.99 8.47
N THR A 172 18.66 28.92 9.26
CA THR A 172 19.81 28.71 10.16
C THR A 172 20.72 27.59 9.67
N ALA A 173 20.21 26.35 9.59
CA ALA A 173 21.06 25.17 9.34
C ALA A 173 20.30 23.97 8.77
N TYR A 174 21.03 23.09 8.10
CA TYR A 174 20.56 21.79 7.60
C TYR A 174 21.16 20.66 8.44
N TYR A 175 20.31 19.70 8.83
CA TYR A 175 20.66 18.55 9.64
C TYR A 175 20.34 17.27 8.86
N PRO A 176 21.32 16.70 8.14
CA PRO A 176 21.16 15.40 7.51
C PRO A 176 21.05 14.31 8.58
N GLY A 177 20.27 13.28 8.29
CA GLY A 177 20.06 12.18 9.21
C GLY A 177 19.51 10.94 8.51
N MET A 178 18.98 10.05 9.31
CA MET A 178 18.27 8.86 8.85
C MET A 178 16.87 8.84 9.43
N CYS A 179 15.95 8.14 8.78
CA CYS A 179 14.68 7.79 9.40
C CYS A 179 14.63 6.30 9.73
N ARG A 180 13.76 5.98 10.68
CA ARG A 180 13.57 4.63 11.17
C ARG A 180 12.09 4.29 11.25
N VAL A 181 11.74 3.06 10.86
CA VAL A 181 10.43 2.45 11.08
C VAL A 181 10.62 1.16 11.86
N ILE A 182 10.02 1.08 13.05
CA ILE A 182 10.02 -0.14 13.87
C ILE A 182 8.95 -1.09 13.29
N GLY A 183 9.22 -2.40 13.31
CA GLY A 183 8.26 -3.41 12.82
C GLY A 183 6.94 -3.38 13.59
N GLY A 184 5.82 -3.57 12.88
CA GLY A 184 4.47 -3.53 13.46
C GLY A 184 3.96 -2.13 13.81
N THR A 185 4.59 -1.07 13.30
CA THR A 185 4.16 0.32 13.55
C THR A 185 3.72 1.02 12.26
N SER A 186 2.88 2.04 12.39
CA SER A 186 2.36 2.84 11.27
C SER A 186 2.95 4.25 11.25
N TYR A 187 4.19 4.43 11.74
CA TYR A 187 4.87 5.71 11.75
C TYR A 187 6.38 5.56 11.55
N LEU A 188 7.00 6.62 11.06
CA LEU A 188 8.45 6.79 11.03
C LEU A 188 8.89 7.84 12.04
N VAL A 189 10.16 7.76 12.43
CA VAL A 189 10.85 8.77 13.24
C VAL A 189 12.12 9.24 12.53
N GLY A 190 12.46 10.52 12.66
CA GLY A 190 13.76 11.05 12.25
C GLY A 190 14.81 10.83 13.33
N ILE A 191 16.06 10.60 12.93
CA ILE A 191 17.22 10.43 13.80
C ILE A 191 18.30 11.40 13.33
N SER A 192 18.79 12.22 14.26
CA SER A 192 19.92 13.10 13.98
C SER A 192 21.22 12.34 14.15
N ALA A 193 22.15 12.44 13.19
CA ALA A 193 23.48 11.86 13.31
C ALA A 193 24.33 12.60 14.36
N VAL A 194 24.11 13.91 14.49
CA VAL A 194 24.72 14.79 15.49
C VAL A 194 23.64 15.80 15.92
N THR A 195 23.47 16.03 17.22
CA THR A 195 22.59 17.11 17.71
C THR A 195 23.29 18.47 17.54
N ALA A 196 22.57 19.60 17.55
CA ALA A 196 23.21 20.93 17.49
C ALA A 196 24.22 21.15 18.64
N ALA A 197 24.06 20.43 19.75
CA ALA A 197 24.97 20.43 20.89
C ALA A 197 26.14 19.42 20.80
N GLY A 198 26.37 18.78 19.64
CA GLY A 198 27.48 17.84 19.46
C GLY A 198 27.34 16.50 20.18
N SER A 199 26.15 16.18 20.70
CA SER A 199 25.87 14.92 21.43
C SER A 199 25.52 13.76 20.50
N ALA A 200 25.52 12.54 21.06
CA ALA A 200 25.22 11.28 20.39
C ALA A 200 23.88 11.29 19.61
N ALA A 201 23.81 10.43 18.60
CA ALA A 201 22.64 10.29 17.75
C ALA A 201 21.37 9.97 18.56
N THR A 202 20.28 10.67 18.26
CA THR A 202 19.00 10.50 18.95
C THR A 202 17.83 10.85 18.04
N GLU A 203 16.64 10.40 18.42
CA GLU A 203 15.41 10.69 17.68
C GLU A 203 15.06 12.18 17.75
N TRP A 204 14.42 12.69 16.71
CA TRP A 204 13.97 14.08 16.69
C TRP A 204 12.84 14.32 17.70
N ARG A 205 12.95 15.44 18.39
CA ARG A 205 12.06 15.92 19.47
C ARG A 205 11.87 17.41 19.30
N PHE A 206 10.97 18.02 20.06
CA PHE A 206 10.76 19.47 20.03
C PHE A 206 12.06 20.30 20.11
N ALA A 207 13.03 19.89 20.95
CA ALA A 207 14.31 20.59 21.11
C ALA A 207 15.50 19.80 20.53
N THR A 208 15.26 18.89 19.59
CA THR A 208 16.33 18.06 19.00
C THR A 208 16.04 17.71 17.54
N PRO A 209 16.95 17.98 16.59
CA PRO A 209 18.33 18.45 16.80
C PRO A 209 18.47 19.93 17.14
N PHE A 210 17.42 20.72 16.91
CA PHE A 210 17.25 22.12 17.27
C PHE A 210 15.84 22.33 17.84
N THR A 211 15.52 23.55 18.26
CA THR A 211 14.17 23.89 18.74
C THR A 211 13.26 24.15 17.55
N TRP A 212 12.33 23.25 17.30
CA TRP A 212 11.40 23.36 16.17
C TRP A 212 10.42 24.53 16.34
N ALA A 213 10.22 25.27 15.26
CA ALA A 213 9.38 26.44 15.14
C ALA A 213 8.63 26.42 13.79
N SER A 214 7.89 27.49 13.50
CA SER A 214 7.26 27.67 12.19
C SER A 214 8.32 27.73 11.08
N THR A 215 7.97 27.31 9.88
CA THR A 215 8.81 27.25 8.66
C THR A 215 9.90 26.19 8.65
N ASP A 216 10.23 25.60 9.80
CA ASP A 216 11.14 24.46 9.86
C ASP A 216 10.59 23.30 9.07
N TYR A 217 11.47 22.54 8.42
CA TYR A 217 11.06 21.46 7.53
C TYR A 217 11.69 20.13 7.90
N ALA A 218 10.97 19.06 7.58
CA ALA A 218 11.41 17.68 7.64
C ALA A 218 11.16 17.00 6.29
N SER A 219 12.09 16.17 5.83
CA SER A 219 11.92 15.36 4.63
C SER A 219 12.48 13.95 4.84
N PHE A 220 11.79 12.96 4.30
CA PHE A 220 12.07 11.54 4.50
C PHE A 220 11.93 10.75 3.20
N GLY A 221 12.74 9.69 3.09
CA GLY A 221 12.59 8.65 2.08
C GLY A 221 12.87 7.28 2.70
N VAL A 222 11.92 6.35 2.64
CA VAL A 222 12.08 5.00 3.21
C VAL A 222 11.33 3.96 2.40
N THR A 223 11.91 2.76 2.31
CA THR A 223 11.24 1.57 1.79
C THR A 223 11.09 0.56 2.93
N TYR A 224 9.90 0.00 3.11
CA TYR A 224 9.59 -0.99 4.15
C TYR A 224 8.57 -2.00 3.63
N GLN A 225 8.54 -3.19 4.22
CA GLN A 225 7.53 -4.20 3.91
C GLN A 225 6.23 -3.91 4.69
N ILE A 226 5.07 -4.06 4.06
CA ILE A 226 3.74 -3.91 4.67
C ILE A 226 3.32 -5.20 5.41
N ALA A 227 2.53 -5.05 6.48
CA ALA A 227 1.96 -6.16 7.25
C ALA A 227 0.82 -6.91 6.53
#